data_AF-A0A2E5X4F0-F1
#
_entry.id   AF-A0A2E5X4F0-F1
#
_cell.length_a   1.000
_cell.length_b   1.000
_cell.length_c   1.000
_cell.angle_alpha   90.00
_cell.angle_beta   90.00
_cell.angle_gamma   90.00
#
_symmetry.space_group_name_H-M   'P 1'
#
loop_
_entity.id
_entity.type
_entity.pdbx_description
1 polymer ?
#
loop_
_entity_poly.entity_id
_entity_poly.type
_entity_poly.pdbx_seq_one_letter_code
_entity_poly.pdbx_strand_id
1 'polypeptide(L)'
;MTARLRTHRVLLAIFGGLGLSLCDRVHIHYGILTPADTSFLGQAWWVLPMFCFVAYAAVPAWRLWRRRLSGAALSTGGTELACSTLAFFTSYAVTGPLDHWGGSLAALLTLAWVVRLWRRRCTGLVIFCLILACLGPAAEATIAGLGLFAYDHPDLGPVPIWLPAIYLHGGLLIADLDGFLD
;
A
#
# COMPACT_ATOMS: atom_id res chain seq x y z
N MET A 1 12.90 20.85 11.63
CA MET A 1 12.96 19.48 11.07
C MET A 1 14.41 19.14 10.79
N THR A 2 14.99 18.13 11.44
CA THR A 2 16.43 17.80 11.32
C THR A 2 16.77 17.30 9.91
N ALA A 3 18.01 17.52 9.44
CA ALA A 3 18.47 17.03 8.13
C ALA A 3 18.27 15.52 7.97
N ARG A 4 18.47 14.77 9.06
CA ARG A 4 18.24 13.32 9.14
C ARG A 4 16.82 12.92 8.75
N LEU A 5 15.79 13.61 9.26
CA LEU A 5 14.39 13.31 8.93
C LEU A 5 14.05 13.60 7.46
N ARG A 6 14.72 14.57 6.83
CA ARG A 6 14.56 14.85 5.39
C ARG A 6 15.10 13.70 4.56
N THR A 7 16.31 13.22 4.88
CA THR A 7 16.95 12.11 4.16
C THR A 7 16.12 10.84 4.21
N HIS A 8 15.62 10.44 5.38
CA HIS A 8 14.80 9.22 5.49
C HIS A 8 13.52 9.28 4.65
N ARG A 9 12.88 10.46 4.54
CA ARG A 9 11.68 10.62 3.72
C ARG A 9 11.97 10.54 2.23
N VAL A 10 13.11 11.08 1.78
CA VAL A 10 13.53 10.96 0.38
C VAL A 10 13.84 9.50 0.05
N LEU A 11 14.54 8.78 0.93
CA LEU A 11 14.81 7.36 0.75
C LEU A 11 13.50 6.55 0.74
N LEU A 12 12.57 6.84 1.65
CA LEU A 12 11.26 6.21 1.66
C LEU A 12 10.48 6.48 0.37
N ALA A 13 10.52 7.70 -0.14
CA ALA A 13 9.88 8.06 -1.41
C ALA A 13 10.46 7.23 -2.56
N ILE A 14 11.78 7.17 -2.68
CA ILE A 14 12.46 6.46 -3.77
C ILE A 14 12.22 4.94 -3.66
N PHE A 15 12.55 4.33 -2.53
CA PHE A 15 12.43 2.87 -2.38
C PHE A 15 10.97 2.40 -2.32
N GLY A 16 10.11 3.15 -1.63
CA GLY A 16 8.68 2.87 -1.60
C GLY A 16 8.04 3.03 -2.98
N GLY A 17 8.38 4.11 -3.70
CA GLY A 17 7.92 4.34 -5.07
C GLY A 17 8.34 3.23 -6.03
N LEU A 18 9.63 2.86 -6.03
CA LEU A 18 10.15 1.77 -6.86
C LEU A 18 9.50 0.42 -6.52
N GLY A 19 9.34 0.11 -5.23
CA GLY A 19 8.72 -1.14 -4.79
C GLY A 19 7.26 -1.24 -5.24
N LEU A 20 6.48 -0.17 -5.08
CA LEU A 20 5.09 -0.10 -5.55
C LEU A 20 4.99 -0.18 -7.07
N SER A 21 5.86 0.54 -7.80
CA SER A 21 5.93 0.43 -9.27
C SER A 21 6.25 -0.99 -9.72
N LEU A 22 7.15 -1.70 -9.05
CA LEU A 22 7.46 -3.09 -9.36
C LEU A 22 6.27 -4.02 -9.11
N CYS A 23 5.51 -3.80 -8.04
CA CYS A 23 4.28 -4.55 -7.79
C CYS A 23 3.22 -4.30 -8.85
N ASP A 24 3.06 -3.07 -9.31
CA ASP A 24 2.15 -2.74 -10.40
C ASP A 24 2.61 -3.36 -11.74
N ARG A 25 3.94 -3.51 -11.97
CA ARG A 25 4.46 -4.31 -13.08
C ARG A 25 4.10 -5.79 -12.99
N VAL A 26 3.98 -6.36 -11.79
CA VAL A 26 3.49 -7.73 -11.61
C VAL A 26 2.04 -7.82 -12.08
N HIS A 27 1.19 -6.84 -11.73
CA HIS A 27 -0.20 -6.80 -12.19
C HIS A 27 -0.31 -6.74 -13.72
N ILE A 28 0.51 -5.90 -14.35
CA ILE A 28 0.59 -5.80 -15.82
C ILE A 28 1.08 -7.12 -16.44
N HIS A 29 2.09 -7.75 -15.84
CA HIS A 29 2.64 -9.00 -16.34
C HIS A 29 1.61 -10.14 -16.34
N TYR A 30 0.78 -10.23 -15.30
CA TYR A 30 -0.30 -11.21 -15.21
C TYR A 30 -1.57 -10.80 -15.96
N GLY A 31 -1.57 -9.65 -16.65
CA GLY A 31 -2.70 -9.18 -17.45
C GLY A 31 -3.88 -8.63 -16.64
N ILE A 32 -3.73 -8.49 -15.32
CA ILE A 32 -4.83 -8.06 -14.46
C ILE A 32 -5.00 -6.54 -14.45
N LEU A 33 -3.98 -5.80 -14.89
CA LEU A 33 -3.98 -4.34 -15.02
C LEU A 33 -3.45 -3.95 -16.40
N THR A 34 -4.27 -3.24 -17.17
CA THR A 34 -3.95 -2.74 -18.50
C THR A 34 -3.84 -1.22 -18.48
N PRO A 35 -2.63 -0.65 -18.59
CA PRO A 35 -2.46 0.80 -18.62
C PRO A 35 -2.81 1.37 -20.00
N ALA A 36 -3.37 2.58 -20.04
CA ALA A 36 -3.64 3.29 -21.30
C ALA A 36 -2.36 3.85 -21.95
N ASP A 37 -1.30 4.05 -21.16
CA ASP A 37 0.01 4.51 -21.59
C ASP A 37 1.10 3.61 -21.00
N THR A 38 2.05 3.19 -21.83
CA THR A 38 3.21 2.37 -21.44
C THR A 38 4.55 3.07 -21.69
N SER A 39 4.54 4.41 -21.79
CA SER A 39 5.68 5.25 -22.15
C SER A 39 6.93 5.11 -21.27
N PHE A 40 6.81 4.54 -20.07
CA PHE A 40 7.91 4.42 -19.11
C PHE A 40 7.99 3.02 -18.50
N LEU A 41 8.96 2.21 -18.94
CA LEU A 41 9.23 0.86 -18.42
C LEU A 41 8.01 -0.09 -18.45
N GLY A 42 7.09 0.10 -19.40
CA GLY A 42 5.85 -0.69 -19.50
C GLY A 42 4.73 -0.21 -18.59
N GLN A 43 4.82 1.02 -18.07
CA GLN A 43 3.82 1.74 -17.27
C GLN A 43 3.69 3.17 -17.80
N ALA A 44 2.67 3.90 -17.35
CA ALA A 44 2.59 5.33 -17.63
C ALA A 44 3.65 6.08 -16.80
N TRP A 45 4.27 7.12 -17.39
CA TRP A 45 5.36 7.87 -16.76
C TRP A 45 5.02 8.47 -15.38
N TRP A 46 3.74 8.74 -15.12
CA TRP A 46 3.26 9.34 -13.88
C TRP A 46 3.08 8.35 -12.73
N VAL A 47 3.09 7.03 -12.99
CA VAL A 47 2.88 5.98 -11.97
C VAL A 47 3.99 6.02 -10.92
N LEU A 48 5.26 6.06 -11.33
CA LEU A 48 6.39 6.12 -10.40
C LEU A 48 6.38 7.41 -9.55
N PRO A 49 6.24 8.62 -10.12
CA PRO A 49 6.07 9.84 -9.35
C PRO A 49 4.90 9.79 -8.35
N MET A 50 3.76 9.23 -8.75
CA MET A 50 2.61 9.05 -7.87
C MET A 50 2.94 8.15 -6.68
N PHE A 51 3.55 6.98 -6.91
CA PHE A 51 3.93 6.09 -5.81
C PHE A 51 5.03 6.66 -4.92
N CYS A 52 6.00 7.40 -5.48
CA CYS A 52 6.98 8.16 -4.70
C CYS A 52 6.30 9.18 -3.77
N PHE A 53 5.29 9.90 -4.27
CA PHE A 53 4.51 10.85 -3.47
C PHE A 53 3.72 10.16 -2.36
N VAL A 54 3.03 9.06 -2.67
CA VAL A 54 2.29 8.27 -1.66
C VAL A 54 3.25 7.78 -0.57
N ALA A 55 4.38 7.18 -0.93
CA ALA A 55 5.39 6.71 0.02
C ALA A 55 5.96 7.84 0.88
N TYR A 56 6.22 9.01 0.28
CA TYR A 56 6.68 10.21 0.99
C TYR A 56 5.66 10.70 2.03
N ALA A 57 4.38 10.73 1.66
CA ALA A 57 3.30 11.34 2.45
C ALA A 57 2.73 10.40 3.53
N ALA A 58 2.84 9.08 3.34
CA ALA A 58 2.17 8.08 4.18
C ALA A 58 2.59 8.12 5.66
N VAL A 59 3.89 8.12 5.97
CA VAL A 59 4.38 8.15 7.35
C VAL A 59 4.01 9.46 8.07
N PRO A 60 4.19 10.66 7.48
CA PRO A 60 3.67 11.90 8.05
C PRO A 60 2.15 11.88 8.32
N ALA A 61 1.34 11.33 7.40
CA ALA A 61 -0.10 11.22 7.56
C ALA A 61 -0.45 10.33 8.76
N TRP A 62 0.20 9.18 8.89
CA TRP A 62 0.04 8.30 10.05
C TRP A 62 0.49 8.97 11.35
N ARG A 63 1.65 9.64 11.38
CA ARG A 63 2.13 10.40 12.56
C ARG A 63 1.11 11.44 13.03
N LEU A 64 0.52 12.18 12.09
CA LEU A 64 -0.52 13.16 12.39
C LEU A 64 -1.76 12.49 13.00
N TRP A 65 -2.23 11.41 12.38
CA TRP A 65 -3.38 10.63 12.84
C TRP A 65 -3.16 10.06 14.25
N ARG A 66 -2.05 9.34 14.44
CA ARG A 66 -1.66 8.72 15.71
C ARG A 66 -1.57 9.74 16.84
N ARG A 67 -0.95 10.91 16.60
CA ARG A 67 -0.85 11.98 17.60
C ARG A 67 -2.20 12.55 18.01
N ARG A 68 -3.15 12.67 17.07
CA ARG A 68 -4.52 13.13 17.38
C ARG A 68 -5.29 12.17 18.27
N LEU A 69 -4.93 10.89 18.25
CA LEU A 69 -5.53 9.85 19.08
C LEU A 69 -4.70 9.50 20.32
N SER A 70 -3.72 10.33 20.67
CA SER A 70 -2.77 10.11 21.77
C SER A 70 -2.10 8.73 21.73
N GLY A 71 -1.87 8.18 20.53
CA GLY A 71 -1.26 6.88 20.33
C GLY A 71 0.26 6.90 20.49
N ALA A 72 0.80 5.94 21.24
CA ALA A 72 2.24 5.69 21.28
C ALA A 72 2.72 5.12 19.94
N ALA A 73 3.96 5.48 19.56
CA ALA A 73 4.63 4.84 18.44
C ALA A 73 4.85 3.35 18.73
N LEU A 74 4.82 2.51 17.71
CA LEU A 74 5.29 1.14 17.83
C LEU A 74 6.80 1.17 18.06
N SER A 75 7.32 0.27 18.90
CA SER A 75 8.77 0.00 18.90
C SER A 75 9.01 -1.08 17.86
N THR A 76 9.58 -0.71 16.71
CA THR A 76 9.77 -1.64 15.59
C THR A 76 11.25 -1.90 15.36
N GLY A 77 11.67 -3.16 15.52
CA GLY A 77 13.02 -3.59 15.19
C GLY A 77 13.26 -3.76 13.69
N GLY A 78 14.53 -3.81 13.26
CA GLY A 78 14.88 -4.00 11.84
C GLY A 78 14.31 -5.29 11.23
N THR A 79 14.33 -6.40 11.99
CA THR A 79 13.73 -7.68 11.57
C THR A 79 12.22 -7.58 11.40
N GLU A 80 11.53 -6.89 12.33
CA GLU A 80 10.08 -6.71 12.25
C GLU A 80 9.69 -5.85 11.06
N LEU A 81 10.43 -4.78 10.79
CA LEU A 81 10.25 -3.95 9.61
C LEU A 81 10.48 -4.75 8.32
N ALA A 82 11.53 -5.56 8.25
CA ALA A 82 11.80 -6.43 7.10
C ALA A 82 10.66 -7.43 6.86
N CYS A 83 10.18 -8.11 7.92
CA CYS A 83 9.04 -9.01 7.83
C CYS A 83 7.75 -8.28 7.40
N SER A 84 7.52 -7.06 7.89
CA SER A 84 6.35 -6.28 7.51
C SER A 84 6.38 -5.83 6.05
N THR A 85 7.57 -5.44 5.59
CA THR A 85 7.86 -5.04 4.21
C THR A 85 7.64 -6.22 3.27
N LEU A 86 8.24 -7.37 3.58
CA LEU A 86 8.01 -8.61 2.82
C LEU A 86 6.53 -8.99 2.81
N ALA A 87 5.86 -8.98 3.96
CA ALA A 87 4.46 -9.34 4.03
C ALA A 87 3.56 -8.40 3.20
N PHE A 88 3.84 -7.10 3.15
CA PHE A 88 3.12 -6.15 2.30
C PHE A 88 3.37 -6.44 0.81
N PHE A 89 4.64 -6.50 0.38
CA PHE A 89 4.97 -6.70 -1.03
C PHE A 89 4.55 -8.08 -1.53
N THR A 90 4.63 -9.13 -0.70
CA THR A 90 4.06 -10.44 -1.03
C THR A 90 2.54 -10.35 -1.17
N SER A 91 1.83 -9.71 -0.22
CA SER A 91 0.37 -9.56 -0.30
C SER A 91 -0.07 -8.83 -1.57
N TYR A 92 0.73 -7.85 -2.04
CA TYR A 92 0.49 -7.17 -3.31
C TYR A 92 0.81 -8.09 -4.50
N ALA A 93 2.03 -8.62 -4.56
CA ALA A 93 2.51 -9.38 -5.72
C ALA A 93 1.68 -10.64 -5.98
N VAL A 94 1.16 -11.32 -4.94
CA VAL A 94 0.33 -12.51 -5.12
C VAL A 94 -1.03 -12.20 -5.75
N THR A 95 -1.51 -10.95 -5.73
CA THR A 95 -2.79 -10.63 -6.35
C THR A 95 -2.74 -10.64 -7.87
N GLY A 96 -1.55 -10.57 -8.48
CA GLY A 96 -1.37 -10.82 -9.91
C GLY A 96 -1.78 -12.25 -10.32
N PRO A 97 -1.02 -13.29 -9.93
CA PRO A 97 -1.33 -14.66 -10.32
C PRO A 97 -2.62 -15.22 -9.70
N LEU A 98 -3.09 -14.67 -8.57
CA LEU A 98 -4.27 -15.15 -7.86
C LEU A 98 -5.52 -14.28 -8.08
N ASP A 99 -5.51 -13.34 -9.04
CA ASP A 99 -6.64 -12.43 -9.28
C ASP A 99 -7.98 -13.17 -9.45
N HIS A 100 -7.97 -14.28 -10.20
CA HIS A 100 -9.12 -15.14 -10.45
C HIS A 100 -9.80 -15.72 -9.18
N TRP A 101 -9.18 -15.61 -8.00
CA TRP A 101 -9.77 -16.04 -6.72
C TRP A 101 -10.77 -15.01 -6.18
N GLY A 102 -10.76 -13.76 -6.68
CA GLY A 102 -11.69 -12.69 -6.34
C GLY A 102 -11.90 -12.54 -4.83
N GLY A 103 -13.15 -12.72 -4.38
CA GLY A 103 -13.52 -12.63 -2.97
C GLY A 103 -12.78 -13.61 -2.04
N SER A 104 -12.34 -14.78 -2.53
CA SER A 104 -11.56 -15.73 -1.71
C SER A 104 -10.17 -15.18 -1.40
N LEU A 105 -9.52 -14.53 -2.37
CA LEU A 105 -8.24 -13.85 -2.15
C LEU A 105 -8.42 -12.66 -1.20
N ALA A 106 -9.47 -11.86 -1.38
CA ALA A 106 -9.80 -10.76 -0.47
C ALA A 106 -9.92 -11.26 0.98
N ALA A 107 -10.67 -12.34 1.21
CA ALA A 107 -10.84 -12.95 2.53
C ALA A 107 -9.51 -13.44 3.12
N LEU A 108 -8.66 -14.11 2.32
CA LEU A 108 -7.35 -14.58 2.77
C LEU A 108 -6.41 -13.43 3.15
N LEU A 109 -6.36 -12.37 2.35
CA LEU A 109 -5.56 -11.18 2.64
C LEU A 109 -6.09 -10.46 3.89
N THR A 110 -7.40 -10.29 4.02
CA THR A 110 -8.00 -9.71 5.23
C THR A 110 -7.71 -10.55 6.47
N LEU A 111 -7.79 -11.88 6.39
CA LEU A 111 -7.44 -12.77 7.50
C LEU A 111 -5.95 -12.62 7.87
N ALA A 112 -5.05 -12.60 6.88
CA ALA A 112 -3.63 -12.36 7.10
C ALA A 112 -3.37 -11.00 7.76
N TRP A 113 -4.12 -9.96 7.38
CA TRP A 113 -4.08 -8.65 8.03
C TRP A 113 -4.55 -8.71 9.49
N VAL A 114 -5.65 -9.40 9.80
CA VAL A 114 -6.15 -9.58 11.18
C VAL A 114 -5.10 -10.28 12.04
N VAL A 115 -4.50 -11.37 11.54
CA VAL A 115 -3.44 -12.11 12.25
C VAL A 115 -2.23 -11.21 12.53
N ARG A 116 -1.83 -10.40 11.56
CA ARG A 116 -0.74 -9.42 11.72
C ARG A 116 -1.11 -8.32 12.72
N LEU A 117 -2.36 -7.86 12.71
CA LEU A 117 -2.85 -6.80 13.60
C LEU A 117 -2.81 -7.21 15.08
N TRP A 118 -3.07 -8.49 15.41
CA TRP A 118 -3.03 -8.96 16.80
C TRP A 118 -1.70 -8.72 17.52
N ARG A 119 -0.59 -8.64 16.77
CA ARG A 119 0.74 -8.35 17.32
C ARG A 119 1.02 -6.85 17.51
N ARG A 120 0.15 -5.97 17.01
CA ARG A 120 0.34 -4.51 17.03
C ARG A 120 -0.72 -3.84 17.90
N ARG A 121 -0.34 -3.50 19.14
CA ARG A 121 -1.20 -2.68 20.02
C ARG A 121 -0.89 -1.20 19.79
N CYS A 122 -1.58 -0.58 18.83
CA CYS A 122 -1.49 0.86 18.60
C CYS A 122 -2.89 1.48 18.45
N THR A 123 -3.17 2.49 19.26
CA THR A 123 -4.45 3.23 19.24
C THR A 123 -4.67 3.85 17.86
N GLY A 124 -5.84 3.59 17.27
CA GLY A 124 -6.22 4.18 15.99
C GLY A 124 -5.65 3.51 14.74
N LEU A 125 -4.80 2.48 14.87
CA LEU A 125 -4.22 1.76 13.73
C LEU A 125 -5.28 1.08 12.88
N VAL A 126 -6.24 0.41 13.51
CA VAL A 126 -7.36 -0.26 12.81
C VAL A 126 -8.13 0.74 11.96
N ILE A 127 -8.50 1.88 12.55
CA ILE A 127 -9.28 2.91 11.86
C ILE A 127 -8.45 3.50 10.70
N PHE A 128 -7.16 3.73 10.89
CA PHE A 128 -6.29 4.21 9.82
C PHE A 128 -6.17 3.21 8.66
N CYS A 129 -5.98 1.91 8.95
CA CYS A 129 -6.00 0.86 7.94
C CYS A 129 -7.33 0.86 7.17
N LEU A 130 -8.47 0.96 7.86
CA LEU A 130 -9.79 0.99 7.23
C LEU A 130 -9.97 2.24 6.35
N ILE A 131 -9.52 3.41 6.81
CA ILE A 131 -9.54 4.65 6.01
C ILE A 131 -8.72 4.45 4.73
N LEU A 132 -7.51 3.88 4.81
CA LEU A 132 -6.71 3.58 3.62
C LEU A 132 -7.39 2.57 2.70
N ALA A 133 -8.01 1.53 3.27
CA ALA A 133 -8.76 0.51 2.53
C ALA A 133 -10.01 1.06 1.83
N CYS A 134 -10.47 2.25 2.19
CA CYS A 134 -11.52 2.96 1.45
C CYS A 134 -10.93 3.99 0.46
N LEU A 135 -10.05 4.87 0.93
CA LEU A 135 -9.53 5.99 0.13
C LEU A 135 -8.63 5.54 -1.01
N GLY A 136 -7.82 4.51 -0.79
CA GLY A 136 -6.94 3.93 -1.80
C GLY A 136 -7.72 3.40 -3.01
N PRO A 137 -8.60 2.40 -2.82
CA PRO A 137 -9.43 1.88 -3.90
C PRO A 137 -10.34 2.93 -4.53
N ALA A 138 -10.83 3.92 -3.78
CA ALA A 138 -11.62 5.02 -4.35
C ALA A 138 -10.79 5.92 -5.28
N ALA A 139 -9.54 6.24 -4.91
CA ALA A 139 -8.63 6.99 -5.77
C ALA A 139 -8.29 6.21 -7.03
N GLU A 140 -7.97 4.93 -6.90
CA GLU A 140 -7.71 4.05 -8.05
C GLU A 140 -8.93 3.89 -8.94
N ALA A 141 -10.12 3.73 -8.36
CA ALA A 141 -11.36 3.66 -9.11
C ALA A 141 -11.65 4.95 -9.88
N THR A 142 -11.30 6.10 -9.32
CA THR A 142 -11.40 7.39 -10.02
C THR A 142 -10.46 7.44 -11.21
N ILE A 143 -9.19 7.05 -11.03
CA ILE A 143 -8.17 7.04 -12.09
C ILE A 143 -8.56 6.05 -13.21
N ALA A 144 -9.05 4.86 -12.85
CA ALA A 144 -9.56 3.87 -13.79
C ALA A 144 -10.81 4.38 -14.53
N GLY A 145 -11.73 5.04 -13.83
CA GLY A 145 -12.92 5.67 -14.42
C GLY A 145 -12.61 6.81 -15.39
N LEU A 146 -11.43 7.43 -15.27
CA LEU A 146 -10.90 8.39 -16.24
C LEU A 146 -10.24 7.72 -17.47
N GLY A 147 -10.20 6.39 -17.52
CA GLY A 147 -9.63 5.61 -18.62
C GLY A 147 -8.10 5.59 -18.64
N LEU A 148 -7.44 5.91 -17.53
CA LEU A 148 -5.97 5.92 -17.46
C LEU A 148 -5.37 4.51 -17.32
N PHE A 149 -6.14 3.57 -16.78
CA PHE A 149 -5.88 2.14 -16.81
C PHE A 149 -7.20 1.38 -16.59
N ALA A 150 -7.20 0.07 -16.78
CA ALA A 150 -8.33 -0.81 -16.49
C ALA A 150 -7.87 -2.11 -15.81
N TYR A 151 -8.70 -2.62 -14.90
CA TYR A 151 -8.56 -3.98 -14.38
C TYR A 151 -9.31 -4.96 -15.29
N ASP A 152 -8.79 -6.19 -15.41
CA ASP A 152 -9.40 -7.24 -16.25
C ASP A 152 -10.65 -7.87 -15.61
N HIS A 153 -10.61 -8.13 -14.30
CA HIS A 153 -11.72 -8.70 -13.53
C HIS A 153 -12.18 -7.77 -12.38
N PRO A 154 -12.75 -6.59 -12.67
CA PRO A 154 -13.22 -5.70 -11.63
C PRO A 154 -14.56 -6.19 -11.05
N ASP A 155 -14.64 -6.32 -9.73
CA ASP A 155 -15.82 -6.77 -8.97
C ASP A 155 -16.17 -5.84 -7.78
N LEU A 156 -15.53 -4.67 -7.71
CA LEU A 156 -15.85 -3.57 -6.80
C LEU A 156 -15.85 -2.23 -7.55
N GLY A 157 -16.81 -2.04 -8.45
CA GLY A 157 -16.81 -0.90 -9.38
C GLY A 157 -15.78 -1.11 -10.49
N PRO A 158 -14.87 -0.17 -10.78
CA PRO A 158 -13.81 -0.36 -11.78
C PRO A 158 -12.53 -1.00 -11.20
N VAL A 159 -12.55 -1.47 -9.95
CA VAL A 159 -11.39 -2.07 -9.25
C VAL A 159 -11.77 -3.44 -8.66
N PRO A 160 -10.78 -4.30 -8.33
CA PRO A 160 -11.05 -5.62 -7.76
C PRO A 160 -11.30 -5.59 -6.26
N ILE A 161 -12.07 -6.55 -5.75
CA ILE A 161 -12.55 -6.68 -4.38
C ILE A 161 -11.42 -7.00 -3.40
N TRP A 162 -10.30 -7.54 -3.88
CA TRP A 162 -9.10 -7.76 -3.07
C TRP A 162 -8.28 -6.49 -2.85
N LEU A 163 -8.49 -5.41 -3.62
CA LEU A 163 -7.70 -4.19 -3.54
C LEU A 163 -7.75 -3.52 -2.16
N PRO A 164 -8.92 -3.36 -1.49
CA PRO A 164 -8.96 -2.87 -0.11
C PRO A 164 -8.03 -3.61 0.85
N ALA A 165 -7.87 -4.93 0.69
CA ALA A 165 -7.06 -5.75 1.58
C ALA A 165 -5.55 -5.44 1.44
N ILE A 166 -5.07 -5.10 0.24
CA ILE A 166 -3.68 -4.62 0.07
C ILE A 166 -3.46 -3.32 0.85
N TYR A 167 -4.41 -2.38 0.79
CA TYR A 167 -4.33 -1.12 1.54
C TYR A 167 -4.35 -1.32 3.06
N LEU A 168 -5.08 -2.33 3.56
CA LEU A 168 -5.00 -2.73 4.97
C LEU A 168 -3.56 -3.10 5.37
N HIS A 169 -2.88 -3.90 4.54
CA HIS A 169 -1.47 -4.26 4.75
C HIS A 169 -0.52 -3.06 4.62
N GLY A 170 -0.80 -2.14 3.71
CA GLY A 170 -0.08 -0.88 3.58
C GLY A 170 -0.13 -0.06 4.87
N GLY A 171 -1.30 0.03 5.51
CA GLY A 171 -1.45 0.70 6.80
C GLY A 171 -0.57 0.10 7.92
N LEU A 172 -0.42 -1.23 7.96
CA LEU A 172 0.47 -1.90 8.92
C LEU A 172 1.94 -1.58 8.65
N LEU A 173 2.37 -1.62 7.38
CA LEU A 173 3.73 -1.29 6.99
C LEU A 173 4.08 0.17 7.33
N ILE A 174 3.15 1.11 7.10
CA ILE A 174 3.32 2.52 7.44
C ILE A 174 3.54 2.70 8.95
N ALA A 175 2.79 1.98 9.78
CA ALA A 175 2.94 2.06 11.23
C ALA A 175 4.27 1.48 11.73
N ASP A 176 4.74 0.39 11.13
CA ASP A 176 6.04 -0.21 11.45
C ASP A 176 7.21 0.67 10.97
N LEU A 177 7.08 1.31 9.80
CA LEU A 177 8.03 2.31 9.31
C LEU A 177 8.11 3.51 10.26
N ASP A 178 6.97 4.00 10.75
CA ASP A 178 6.92 5.05 11.75
C ASP A 178 7.66 4.66 13.03
N GLY A 179 7.41 3.46 13.53
CA GLY A 179 8.04 2.93 14.74
C GLY A 179 9.53 2.63 14.62
N PHE A 180 10.03 2.39 13.41
CA PHE A 180 11.46 2.25 13.14
C PHE A 180 12.19 3.60 12.96
N LEU A 181 11.45 4.63 12.55
CA LEU A 181 11.98 5.97 12.26
C LEU A 181 11.83 6.98 13.41
N ASP A 182 11.07 6.64 14.45
CA ASP A 182 10.94 7.41 15.69
C ASP A 182 12.16 7.19 16.61
#